data_AF-A0A1Y2LZK2-F1
#
_entry.id   AF-A0A1Y2LZK2-F1
#
_cell.length_a   1.000
_cell.length_b   1.000
_cell.length_c   1.000
_cell.angle_alpha   90.00
_cell.angle_beta   90.00
_cell.angle_gamma   90.00
#
_symmetry.space_group_name_H-M   'P 1'
#
loop_
_entity.id
_entity.type
_entity.pdbx_description
1 polymer ?
#
loop_
_entity_poly.entity_id
_entity_poly.type
_entity_poly.pdbx_seq_one_letter_code
_entity_poly.pdbx_strand_id
1 'polypeptide(L)'
;MAKGSDSSLSPPPEDLQVSAETEDTTKTAAVSRKRKVAVTKTVTTTKRTKKANINEDNDDAKDQTAETPRKKRATAKNVKYEEDSDEANIETTTVVKQTVKQKAIRTKKSKEPVLPLEERSTDTPLRIGAHVSVAGGVHNAIPNLLHIGANAFAMFMKNQRKWDNPDMDPEHATLFINGCKEHNIEVGDSCLPHGSYLVNLAHPDAERKKQAYDCFQNDLVRCHKLGIRLYNFHPGNANATTREEGIKLIAENLNRAHEDPETGSVITVLETMASLGNTIGGTFEDISAIISHVERKDRVGVCLDTCHVFAAGYDLRTPESYAEVMKQFDDIIGLKYLMALHVNDSKAPLASHRDLHARIGTGYLGLRAFYNLVNDERLHGMPMVLETPVDSVDANGKKFEDKSIWAREIKMLEQLVGMDVESDEFKELEKTLHEEGEGERERIGGQVDRKKVKDAKPKAAGKKRVKDKDVEEEGAEEVKPKRAALKRKAAAKKVESDEEADDDK
;
A
#
# COMPACT_ATOMS: atom_id res chain seq x y z
N MET A 1 -19.29 -46.45 -44.92
CA MET A 1 -18.66 -47.75 -44.60
C MET A 1 -18.13 -47.70 -43.16
N ALA A 2 -17.49 -48.75 -42.63
CA ALA A 2 -17.00 -48.93 -41.24
C ALA A 2 -16.54 -47.64 -40.51
N LYS A 3 -16.96 -47.36 -39.26
CA LYS A 3 -16.51 -47.93 -37.95
C LYS A 3 -15.00 -47.73 -37.69
N GLY A 4 -14.51 -47.37 -36.49
CA GLY A 4 -15.18 -46.97 -35.24
C GLY A 4 -14.88 -47.87 -34.01
N SER A 5 -13.83 -47.55 -33.25
CA SER A 5 -13.42 -48.04 -31.90
C SER A 5 -12.09 -47.34 -31.52
N ASP A 6 -11.77 -46.77 -30.35
CA ASP A 6 -12.21 -46.90 -28.93
C ASP A 6 -11.38 -47.89 -28.06
N SER A 7 -11.17 -47.54 -26.77
CA SER A 7 -10.48 -48.25 -25.67
C SER A 7 -8.94 -48.47 -25.78
N SER A 8 -8.13 -48.58 -24.71
CA SER A 8 -8.26 -48.18 -23.28
C SER A 8 -6.91 -48.29 -22.53
N LEU A 9 -6.78 -47.68 -21.35
CA LEU A 9 -5.61 -47.73 -20.43
C LEU A 9 -5.39 -49.10 -19.74
N SER A 10 -4.13 -49.43 -19.40
CA SER A 10 -3.63 -50.21 -18.21
C SER A 10 -2.20 -50.74 -18.46
N PRO A 11 -1.43 -51.22 -17.45
CA PRO A 11 -0.99 -50.58 -16.20
C PRO A 11 0.57 -50.63 -16.06
N PRO A 12 1.20 -50.06 -15.01
CA PRO A 12 2.64 -50.26 -14.75
C PRO A 12 2.95 -51.63 -14.13
N PRO A 13 4.18 -52.16 -14.26
CA PRO A 13 4.63 -53.35 -13.55
C PRO A 13 5.11 -53.04 -12.12
N GLU A 14 4.83 -53.95 -11.18
CA GLU A 14 5.30 -53.91 -9.78
C GLU A 14 6.35 -55.00 -9.47
N ASP A 15 6.89 -54.91 -8.25
CA ASP A 15 7.55 -55.93 -7.44
C ASP A 15 8.99 -56.41 -7.72
N LEU A 16 9.89 -55.96 -6.83
CA LEU A 16 10.85 -56.72 -6.00
C LEU A 16 11.56 -55.67 -5.11
N GLN A 17 11.43 -55.58 -3.78
CA GLN A 17 11.56 -56.60 -2.69
C GLN A 17 12.91 -57.36 -2.77
N VAL A 18 13.70 -57.56 -1.72
CA VAL A 18 13.59 -57.23 -0.26
C VAL A 18 14.80 -56.31 0.11
N SER A 19 15.30 -56.05 1.33
CA SER A 19 15.12 -56.49 2.74
C SER A 19 15.43 -55.33 3.72
N ALA A 20 15.27 -55.54 5.03
CA ALA A 20 15.63 -54.57 6.07
C ALA A 20 16.24 -55.24 7.32
N GLU A 21 17.14 -54.53 8.00
CA GLU A 21 17.57 -54.70 9.40
C GLU A 21 17.70 -53.25 9.95
N THR A 22 17.15 -52.77 11.06
CA THR A 22 16.73 -53.28 12.38
C THR A 22 17.85 -53.64 13.35
N GLU A 23 18.15 -52.70 14.26
CA GLU A 23 18.54 -53.04 15.63
C GLU A 23 17.77 -52.13 16.62
N ASP A 24 17.39 -52.70 17.77
CA ASP A 24 16.63 -52.04 18.85
C ASP A 24 17.51 -51.84 20.10
N THR A 25 17.22 -50.84 20.92
CA THR A 25 17.54 -50.89 22.35
C THR A 25 16.57 -50.06 23.18
N THR A 26 15.44 -50.67 23.52
CA THR A 26 14.51 -50.15 24.53
C THR A 26 15.15 -49.96 25.91
N LYS A 27 14.71 -48.92 26.65
CA LYS A 27 14.62 -48.99 28.12
C LYS A 27 13.61 -48.00 28.72
N THR A 28 12.63 -48.56 29.43
CA THR A 28 11.56 -47.83 30.13
C THR A 28 11.86 -47.66 31.62
N ALA A 29 11.42 -46.53 32.19
CA ALA A 29 11.17 -46.38 33.63
C ALA A 29 10.15 -45.24 33.84
N ALA A 30 9.29 -45.33 34.85
CA ALA A 30 8.18 -44.38 35.03
C ALA A 30 7.81 -44.13 36.50
N VAL A 31 7.06 -43.03 36.71
CA VAL A 31 6.29 -42.68 37.93
C VAL A 31 7.07 -42.38 39.22
N SER A 32 6.96 -41.12 39.68
CA SER A 32 6.61 -40.84 41.09
C SER A 32 6.12 -39.41 41.31
N ARG A 33 4.96 -39.27 41.97
CA ARG A 33 4.44 -38.00 42.52
C ARG A 33 4.91 -37.82 43.97
N LYS A 34 5.30 -36.60 44.38
CA LYS A 34 5.09 -36.10 45.76
C LYS A 34 5.10 -34.57 45.81
N ARG A 35 4.65 -34.02 46.94
CA ARG A 35 4.21 -32.62 47.12
C ARG A 35 5.23 -31.74 47.86
N LYS A 36 5.18 -30.43 47.57
CA LYS A 36 5.49 -29.27 48.46
C LYS A 36 6.83 -29.28 49.23
N VAL A 37 7.57 -28.17 49.09
CA VAL A 37 7.62 -27.10 50.11
C VAL A 37 8.17 -25.83 49.45
N ALA A 38 7.72 -24.65 49.91
CA ALA A 38 8.29 -23.36 49.51
C ALA A 38 9.09 -22.78 50.68
N VAL A 39 10.28 -22.23 50.41
CA VAL A 39 11.09 -21.49 51.40
C VAL A 39 11.56 -20.18 50.78
N THR A 40 11.05 -19.07 51.31
CA THR A 40 11.48 -17.72 50.97
C THR A 40 12.86 -17.44 51.57
N LYS A 41 13.73 -16.74 50.84
CA LYS A 41 14.88 -16.03 51.44
C LYS A 41 14.91 -14.58 50.99
N THR A 42 14.64 -13.68 51.93
CA THR A 42 14.80 -12.24 51.80
C THR A 42 16.23 -11.85 52.18
N VAL A 43 16.89 -11.01 51.38
CA VAL A 43 18.01 -10.17 51.84
C VAL A 43 17.81 -8.76 51.28
N THR A 44 18.06 -7.76 52.13
CA THR A 44 17.77 -6.34 51.89
C THR A 44 19.01 -5.60 51.43
N THR A 45 18.90 -4.68 50.47
CA THR A 45 19.92 -3.62 50.33
C THR A 45 19.31 -2.24 50.06
N THR A 46 19.47 -1.41 51.07
CA THR A 46 19.20 0.02 51.25
C THR A 46 19.51 0.91 50.02
N LYS A 47 18.60 1.83 49.66
CA LYS A 47 18.99 3.07 48.95
C LYS A 47 19.92 3.89 49.85
N ARG A 48 21.04 4.41 49.33
CA ARG A 48 21.87 5.39 50.04
C ARG A 48 22.21 6.56 49.13
N THR A 49 21.88 7.77 49.57
CA THR A 49 22.28 9.02 48.92
C THR A 49 23.73 9.38 49.26
N LYS A 50 24.39 10.11 48.36
CA LYS A 50 25.58 10.89 48.68
C LYS A 50 25.64 12.14 47.80
N LYS A 51 25.76 13.31 48.42
CA LYS A 51 26.30 14.53 47.79
C LYS A 51 27.80 14.59 48.07
N ALA A 52 28.58 15.17 47.16
CA ALA A 52 29.83 15.86 47.48
C ALA A 52 30.10 16.93 46.41
N ASN A 53 30.55 18.09 46.88
CA ASN A 53 31.05 19.25 46.13
C ASN A 53 32.58 19.07 45.86
N ILE A 54 33.35 19.93 45.20
CA ILE A 54 33.29 20.99 44.15
C ILE A 54 34.78 21.18 43.71
N ASN A 55 35.02 21.81 42.54
CA ASN A 55 36.17 22.66 42.15
C ASN A 55 36.55 22.40 40.68
N GLU A 56 37.12 23.35 39.91
CA GLU A 56 36.85 24.80 39.70
C GLU A 56 37.76 25.29 38.53
N ASP A 57 37.73 26.59 38.22
CA ASP A 57 38.63 27.36 37.33
C ASP A 57 38.52 27.15 35.79
N ASN A 58 38.72 28.16 34.92
CA ASN A 58 38.53 29.65 34.94
C ASN A 58 38.80 30.20 33.52
N ASP A 59 38.29 31.36 33.05
CA ASP A 59 37.10 32.14 33.45
C ASP A 59 36.22 32.28 32.18
N ASP A 60 36.22 33.31 31.31
CA ASP A 60 36.55 34.74 31.44
C ASP A 60 35.51 35.56 30.64
N ALA A 61 34.74 36.38 31.38
CA ALA A 61 34.51 37.81 31.13
C ALA A 61 34.14 38.37 29.73
N LYS A 62 33.31 39.41 29.56
CA LYS A 62 32.57 40.37 30.44
C LYS A 62 31.56 41.13 29.50
N ASP A 63 30.67 42.08 29.84
CA ASP A 63 30.47 42.88 31.06
C ASP A 63 29.01 43.46 31.19
N GLN A 64 28.84 44.37 32.15
CA GLN A 64 27.83 45.42 32.46
C GLN A 64 27.17 46.20 31.28
N THR A 65 26.06 46.97 31.42
CA THR A 65 25.05 47.30 32.48
C THR A 65 23.79 47.88 31.77
N ALA A 66 22.52 47.56 32.07
CA ALA A 66 21.68 47.69 33.28
C ALA A 66 20.83 48.99 33.35
N GLU A 67 19.49 48.88 33.27
CA GLU A 67 18.54 49.83 33.89
C GLU A 67 17.15 49.18 34.17
N THR A 68 16.47 49.58 35.25
CA THR A 68 15.09 49.21 35.63
C THR A 68 14.49 50.35 36.50
N PRO A 69 13.15 50.60 36.58
CA PRO A 69 12.32 49.78 37.47
C PRO A 69 10.78 49.67 37.21
N ARG A 70 10.21 48.54 37.64
CA ARG A 70 8.87 48.34 38.27
C ARG A 70 7.64 49.17 37.81
N LYS A 71 6.54 48.44 37.50
CA LYS A 71 5.33 48.40 38.38
C LYS A 71 4.37 47.23 38.11
N LYS A 72 3.67 46.79 39.17
CA LYS A 72 2.44 45.94 39.15
C LYS A 72 1.22 46.91 39.20
N ARG A 73 -0.07 46.55 39.16
CA ARG A 73 -0.81 45.36 39.64
C ARG A 73 -2.33 45.46 39.26
N ALA A 74 -3.06 44.36 39.47
CA ALA A 74 -4.51 44.27 39.78
C ALA A 74 -5.49 44.40 38.58
N THR A 75 -6.78 44.02 38.67
CA THR A 75 -7.68 43.47 39.74
C THR A 75 -8.40 42.20 39.20
N ALA A 76 -8.64 41.10 39.93
CA ALA A 76 -9.37 40.80 41.19
C ALA A 76 -10.81 40.25 40.93
N LYS A 77 -11.22 39.22 41.71
CA LYS A 77 -12.56 38.59 41.69
C LYS A 77 -13.54 39.31 42.62
N ASN A 78 -14.84 39.05 42.47
CA ASN A 78 -15.84 39.27 43.52
C ASN A 78 -16.14 38.00 44.35
N VAL A 79 -16.20 38.19 45.68
CA VAL A 79 -17.24 37.73 46.64
C VAL A 79 -17.60 36.23 46.63
N LYS A 80 -17.24 35.43 47.66
CA LYS A 80 -17.90 35.24 49.00
C LYS A 80 -19.30 34.57 48.89
N TYR A 81 -19.72 33.68 49.79
CA TYR A 81 -19.66 33.74 51.27
C TYR A 81 -18.79 32.70 51.99
N GLU A 82 -18.67 32.89 53.30
CA GLU A 82 -17.96 32.07 54.31
C GLU A 82 -18.95 31.31 55.20
N GLU A 83 -18.46 30.34 55.98
CA GLU A 83 -18.70 30.32 57.43
C GLU A 83 -17.54 29.58 58.15
N ASP A 84 -17.28 29.95 59.40
CA ASP A 84 -16.06 29.60 60.16
C ASP A 84 -16.23 28.37 61.07
N SER A 85 -15.11 27.76 61.48
CA SER A 85 -14.75 27.59 62.92
C SER A 85 -13.40 26.91 63.12
N ASP A 86 -12.66 27.36 64.13
CA ASP A 86 -11.39 26.79 64.59
C ASP A 86 -11.62 25.60 65.56
N GLU A 87 -10.67 24.66 65.60
CA GLU A 87 -9.70 24.52 66.72
C GLU A 87 -8.81 23.26 66.55
N ALA A 88 -7.71 23.19 67.31
CA ALA A 88 -6.90 21.98 67.49
C ALA A 88 -7.46 21.14 68.67
N ASN A 89 -7.09 19.89 68.95
CA ASN A 89 -5.74 19.31 68.97
C ASN A 89 -5.79 17.79 69.33
N ILE A 90 -4.62 17.15 69.44
CA ILE A 90 -4.33 15.85 70.12
C ILE A 90 -4.65 14.56 69.32
N GLU A 91 -3.74 13.59 69.48
CA GLU A 91 -3.71 12.29 68.79
C GLU A 91 -4.57 11.22 69.51
N THR A 92 -5.20 10.31 68.76
CA THR A 92 -5.14 8.87 69.10
C THR A 92 -5.33 7.98 67.85
N THR A 93 -4.70 6.81 67.85
CA THR A 93 -4.63 5.89 66.71
C THR A 93 -5.92 5.12 66.45
N THR A 94 -6.42 5.06 65.19
CA THR A 94 -7.13 3.86 64.68
C THR A 94 -7.28 3.80 63.13
N VAL A 95 -6.94 2.64 62.57
CA VAL A 95 -7.30 2.05 61.25
C VAL A 95 -7.82 2.99 60.14
N VAL A 96 -6.95 3.29 59.15
CA VAL A 96 -7.35 3.90 57.87
C VAL A 96 -8.00 2.85 56.94
N LYS A 97 -9.32 2.96 56.71
CA LYS A 97 -10.00 2.36 55.54
C LYS A 97 -10.10 3.39 54.41
N GLN A 98 -9.14 3.40 53.49
CA GLN A 98 -9.26 4.18 52.24
C GLN A 98 -10.17 3.46 51.24
N THR A 99 -11.42 3.90 51.15
CA THR A 99 -12.32 3.54 50.04
C THR A 99 -11.90 4.29 48.77
N VAL A 100 -11.24 3.58 47.86
CA VAL A 100 -10.86 4.12 46.54
C VAL A 100 -12.12 4.49 45.75
N LYS A 101 -12.27 5.77 45.39
CA LYS A 101 -13.32 6.20 44.44
C LYS A 101 -13.06 5.55 43.08
N GLN A 102 -13.92 4.61 42.70
CA GLN A 102 -13.87 4.01 41.36
C GLN A 102 -14.06 5.11 40.31
N LYS A 103 -13.10 5.26 39.38
CA LYS A 103 -13.41 5.88 38.09
C LYS A 103 -14.43 4.99 37.39
N ALA A 104 -15.54 5.56 36.95
CA ALA A 104 -16.54 4.83 36.19
C ALA A 104 -15.90 4.18 34.96
N ILE A 105 -15.96 2.86 34.88
CA ILE A 105 -15.53 2.12 33.69
C ILE A 105 -16.52 2.52 32.59
N ARG A 106 -16.01 3.27 31.60
CA ARG A 106 -16.77 3.61 30.39
C ARG A 106 -17.04 2.29 29.67
N THR A 107 -18.27 1.78 29.80
CA THR A 107 -18.67 0.48 29.26
C THR A 107 -18.32 0.41 27.77
N LYS A 108 -17.74 -0.71 27.34
CA LYS A 108 -17.58 -0.98 25.91
C LYS A 108 -18.95 -0.87 25.27
N LYS A 109 -19.14 0.10 24.37
CA LYS A 109 -20.09 -0.10 23.27
C LYS A 109 -19.63 -1.38 22.60
N SER A 110 -20.50 -2.38 22.49
CA SER A 110 -20.32 -3.41 21.46
C SER A 110 -20.14 -2.68 20.14
N LYS A 111 -19.10 -3.02 19.38
CA LYS A 111 -19.12 -2.70 17.95
C LYS A 111 -20.33 -3.43 17.39
N GLU A 112 -21.22 -2.69 16.73
CA GLU A 112 -22.14 -3.33 15.78
C GLU A 112 -21.27 -4.06 14.73
N PRO A 113 -21.65 -5.27 14.28
CA PRO A 113 -20.86 -5.99 13.29
C PRO A 113 -20.75 -5.12 12.03
N VAL A 114 -19.54 -5.01 11.48
CA VAL A 114 -19.34 -4.34 10.19
C VAL A 114 -19.92 -5.25 9.13
N LEU A 115 -21.17 -4.99 8.75
CA LEU A 115 -21.81 -5.67 7.64
C LEU A 115 -21.10 -5.25 6.34
N PRO A 116 -20.86 -6.20 5.42
CA PRO A 116 -20.32 -5.89 4.11
C PRO A 116 -21.37 -5.13 3.29
N LEU A 117 -20.91 -4.32 2.33
CA LEU A 117 -21.78 -3.62 1.37
C LEU A 117 -22.45 -4.58 0.38
N GLU A 118 -21.81 -5.71 0.11
CA GLU A 118 -22.31 -6.82 -0.70
C GLU A 118 -21.95 -8.14 -0.02
N GLU A 119 -22.88 -9.09 0.04
CA GLU A 119 -22.57 -10.45 0.54
C GLU A 119 -21.72 -11.22 -0.48
N ARG A 120 -20.67 -11.89 0.01
CA ARG A 120 -19.76 -12.73 -0.79
C ARG A 120 -20.37 -14.09 -1.14
N SER A 121 -19.85 -14.67 -2.21
CA SER A 121 -19.95 -16.10 -2.50
C SER A 121 -19.23 -16.92 -1.42
N THR A 122 -19.92 -17.88 -0.81
CA THR A 122 -19.38 -18.69 0.30
C THR A 122 -18.27 -19.67 -0.13
N ASP A 123 -18.35 -20.16 -1.36
CA ASP A 123 -17.58 -21.32 -1.85
C ASP A 123 -16.63 -20.96 -3.00
N THR A 124 -16.14 -19.71 -3.02
CA THR A 124 -15.18 -19.24 -4.04
C THR A 124 -13.73 -19.63 -3.71
N PRO A 125 -12.95 -20.15 -4.67
CA PRO A 125 -11.52 -20.44 -4.49
C PRO A 125 -10.63 -19.18 -4.54
N LEU A 126 -11.22 -18.01 -4.78
CA LEU A 126 -10.51 -16.75 -5.01
C LEU A 126 -10.29 -15.96 -3.71
N ARG A 127 -9.10 -15.36 -3.59
CA ARG A 127 -8.77 -14.39 -2.56
C ARG A 127 -8.78 -12.99 -3.16
N ILE A 128 -9.94 -12.32 -3.17
CA ILE A 128 -10.15 -11.01 -3.80
C ILE A 128 -10.36 -9.91 -2.76
N GLY A 129 -9.86 -8.72 -3.05
CA GLY A 129 -10.30 -7.49 -2.41
C GLY A 129 -9.67 -6.27 -3.05
N ALA A 130 -9.28 -5.27 -2.25
CA ALA A 130 -8.78 -3.99 -2.76
C ALA A 130 -7.65 -3.40 -1.92
N HIS A 131 -7.01 -2.35 -2.41
CA HIS A 131 -6.05 -1.55 -1.64
C HIS A 131 -6.78 -0.67 -0.60
N VAL A 132 -7.04 -1.23 0.58
CA VAL A 132 -7.80 -0.55 1.65
C VAL A 132 -6.98 0.55 2.36
N SER A 133 -7.70 1.48 3.01
CA SER A 133 -7.11 2.56 3.80
C SER A 133 -6.72 2.08 5.20
N VAL A 134 -5.58 2.57 5.69
CA VAL A 134 -5.11 2.44 7.08
C VAL A 134 -5.04 3.79 7.81
N ALA A 135 -5.87 4.75 7.40
CA ALA A 135 -5.97 6.04 8.09
C ALA A 135 -6.27 5.84 9.58
N GLY A 136 -5.43 6.40 10.45
CA GLY A 136 -5.48 6.21 11.91
C GLY A 136 -4.71 4.98 12.45
N GLY A 137 -4.34 4.01 11.61
CA GLY A 137 -3.52 2.86 12.00
C GLY A 137 -3.82 1.59 11.21
N VAL A 138 -2.86 0.66 11.16
CA VAL A 138 -2.96 -0.62 10.42
C VAL A 138 -4.19 -1.45 10.81
N HIS A 139 -4.64 -1.37 12.06
CA HIS A 139 -5.85 -2.04 12.55
C HIS A 139 -7.14 -1.65 11.81
N ASN A 140 -7.16 -0.49 11.13
CA ASN A 140 -8.31 -0.06 10.33
C ASN A 140 -8.39 -0.74 8.95
N ALA A 141 -7.36 -1.47 8.51
CA ALA A 141 -7.47 -2.34 7.33
C ALA A 141 -8.58 -3.39 7.52
N ILE A 142 -8.70 -3.99 8.72
CA ILE A 142 -9.65 -5.07 9.00
C ILE A 142 -11.12 -4.66 8.83
N PRO A 143 -11.65 -3.59 9.48
CA PRO A 143 -13.02 -3.15 9.21
C PRO A 143 -13.21 -2.64 7.78
N ASN A 144 -12.19 -2.08 7.13
CA ASN A 144 -12.30 -1.59 5.75
C ASN A 144 -12.37 -2.75 4.73
N LEU A 145 -11.62 -3.83 4.95
CA LEU A 145 -11.69 -5.10 4.22
C LEU A 145 -13.09 -5.72 4.33
N LEU A 146 -13.59 -5.86 5.56
CA LEU A 146 -14.89 -6.47 5.82
C LEU A 146 -16.03 -5.64 5.23
N HIS A 147 -15.94 -4.31 5.30
CA HIS A 147 -16.95 -3.41 4.75
C HIS A 147 -17.12 -3.54 3.23
N ILE A 148 -16.06 -3.84 2.47
CA ILE A 148 -16.15 -4.07 1.02
C ILE A 148 -16.40 -5.55 0.65
N GLY A 149 -16.62 -6.44 1.62
CA GLY A 149 -16.84 -7.87 1.33
C GLY A 149 -15.61 -8.57 0.75
N ALA A 150 -14.41 -8.26 1.22
CA ALA A 150 -13.15 -8.83 0.71
C ALA A 150 -12.55 -9.93 1.60
N ASN A 151 -11.76 -10.83 0.99
CA ASN A 151 -10.88 -11.79 1.68
C ASN A 151 -9.39 -11.67 1.28
N ALA A 152 -9.01 -10.73 0.41
CA ALA A 152 -7.63 -10.25 0.24
C ALA A 152 -7.56 -8.71 0.34
N PHE A 153 -6.37 -8.16 0.55
CA PHE A 153 -6.17 -6.70 0.57
C PHE A 153 -4.72 -6.27 0.41
N ALA A 154 -4.54 -5.09 -0.18
CA ALA A 154 -3.32 -4.30 -0.03
C ALA A 154 -3.53 -3.15 0.96
N MET A 155 -2.42 -2.63 1.48
CA MET A 155 -2.36 -1.41 2.30
C MET A 155 -0.95 -0.81 2.26
N PHE A 156 -0.81 0.50 2.47
CA PHE A 156 0.50 1.10 2.75
C PHE A 156 0.87 0.88 4.23
N MET A 157 2.08 0.41 4.51
CA MET A 157 2.54 0.17 5.90
C MET A 157 2.82 1.47 6.68
N LYS A 158 2.95 2.60 5.98
CA LYS A 158 3.16 3.96 6.50
C LYS A 158 2.75 5.01 5.46
N ASN A 159 3.02 6.30 5.67
CA ASN A 159 2.62 7.35 4.71
C ASN A 159 3.51 7.32 3.46
N GLN A 160 2.95 6.89 2.32
CA GLN A 160 3.64 6.73 1.04
C GLN A 160 4.08 8.05 0.36
N ARG A 161 3.82 9.20 0.99
CA ARG A 161 4.23 10.54 0.51
C ARG A 161 5.30 11.18 1.41
N LYS A 162 5.86 10.45 2.37
CA LYS A 162 6.92 10.91 3.27
C LYS A 162 7.97 9.83 3.48
N TRP A 163 9.21 10.26 3.69
CA TRP A 163 10.30 9.41 4.18
C TRP A 163 10.17 9.18 5.68
N ASP A 164 10.22 10.27 6.46
CA ASP A 164 10.02 10.27 7.90
C ASP A 164 8.57 9.88 8.25
N ASN A 165 8.45 8.88 9.12
CA ASN A 165 7.22 8.24 9.56
C ASN A 165 7.45 7.71 10.99
N PRO A 166 6.49 7.86 11.91
CA PRO A 166 6.62 7.30 13.25
C PRO A 166 6.67 5.77 13.22
N ASP A 167 7.25 5.19 14.28
CA ASP A 167 7.21 3.75 14.52
C ASP A 167 5.78 3.20 14.54
N MET A 168 5.65 1.91 14.25
CA MET A 168 4.36 1.23 14.32
C MET A 168 3.91 1.09 15.78
N ASP A 169 2.78 1.71 16.11
CA ASP A 169 2.18 1.65 17.43
C ASP A 169 1.88 0.18 17.85
N PRO A 170 2.41 -0.30 19.00
CA PRO A 170 2.19 -1.68 19.45
C PRO A 170 0.72 -2.04 19.75
N GLU A 171 -0.11 -1.08 20.17
CA GLU A 171 -1.55 -1.31 20.34
C GLU A 171 -2.22 -1.48 18.97
N HIS A 172 -1.86 -0.67 17.97
CA HIS A 172 -2.36 -0.84 16.60
C HIS A 172 -1.93 -2.17 15.96
N ALA A 173 -0.70 -2.62 16.20
CA ALA A 173 -0.24 -3.94 15.76
C ALA A 173 -1.03 -5.08 16.45
N THR A 174 -1.24 -4.97 17.76
CA THR A 174 -2.02 -5.93 18.55
C THR A 174 -3.48 -5.99 18.09
N LEU A 175 -4.10 -4.84 17.83
CA LEU A 175 -5.47 -4.75 17.32
C LEU A 175 -5.61 -5.35 15.91
N PHE A 176 -4.63 -5.14 15.03
CA PHE A 176 -4.60 -5.76 13.70
C PHE A 176 -4.49 -7.30 13.78
N ILE A 177 -3.52 -7.81 14.54
CA ILE A 177 -3.30 -9.26 14.70
C ILE A 177 -4.51 -9.95 15.34
N ASN A 178 -5.16 -9.30 16.32
CA ASN A 178 -6.37 -9.83 16.93
C ASN A 178 -7.58 -9.76 15.97
N GLY A 179 -7.72 -8.68 15.20
CA GLY A 179 -8.76 -8.57 14.17
C GLY A 179 -8.63 -9.63 13.07
N CYS A 180 -7.41 -9.96 12.64
CA CYS A 180 -7.19 -11.07 11.70
C CYS A 180 -7.73 -12.39 12.27
N LYS A 181 -7.45 -12.68 13.55
CA LYS A 181 -7.91 -13.90 14.23
C LYS A 181 -9.41 -13.92 14.52
N GLU A 182 -10.00 -12.77 14.82
CA GLU A 182 -11.44 -12.61 15.08
C GLU A 182 -12.28 -12.86 13.82
N HIS A 183 -11.71 -12.61 12.64
CA HIS A 183 -12.38 -12.73 11.35
C HIS A 183 -11.80 -13.82 10.41
N ASN A 184 -10.94 -14.71 10.93
CA ASN A 184 -10.30 -15.81 10.19
C ASN A 184 -9.54 -15.37 8.91
N ILE A 185 -8.87 -14.21 8.98
CA ILE A 185 -8.06 -13.66 7.89
C ILE A 185 -6.64 -14.22 8.01
N GLU A 186 -6.29 -15.13 7.11
CA GLU A 186 -4.93 -15.68 7.00
C GLU A 186 -3.96 -14.65 6.40
N VAL A 187 -3.48 -13.75 7.25
CA VAL A 187 -2.78 -12.52 6.86
C VAL A 187 -1.47 -12.75 6.11
N GLY A 188 -0.84 -13.92 6.28
CA GLY A 188 0.32 -14.35 5.50
C GLY A 188 0.00 -14.74 4.05
N ASP A 189 -1.27 -14.69 3.65
CA ASP A 189 -1.78 -15.25 2.40
C ASP A 189 -2.84 -14.34 1.75
N SER A 190 -3.58 -13.59 2.55
CA SER A 190 -4.56 -12.58 2.14
C SER A 190 -4.00 -11.16 2.03
N CYS A 191 -2.83 -10.84 2.59
CA CYS A 191 -2.34 -9.47 2.68
C CYS A 191 -1.11 -9.23 1.77
N LEU A 192 -1.21 -8.19 0.94
CA LEU A 192 -0.18 -7.74 0.01
C LEU A 192 0.09 -6.23 0.19
N PRO A 193 0.80 -5.79 1.24
CA PRO A 193 1.09 -4.37 1.43
C PRO A 193 1.94 -3.80 0.31
N HIS A 194 1.63 -2.57 -0.07
CA HIS A 194 2.32 -1.85 -1.13
C HIS A 194 3.42 -0.95 -0.56
N GLY A 195 4.59 -0.96 -1.19
CA GLY A 195 5.70 -0.09 -0.89
C GLY A 195 5.48 1.37 -1.29
N SER A 196 6.23 2.29 -0.68
CA SER A 196 6.14 3.72 -0.98
C SER A 196 6.66 4.06 -2.38
N TYR A 197 5.86 4.76 -3.19
CA TYR A 197 6.23 5.25 -4.53
C TYR A 197 7.48 6.16 -4.58
N LEU A 198 7.98 6.61 -3.42
CA LEU A 198 9.23 7.35 -3.31
C LEU A 198 10.47 6.45 -3.40
N VAL A 199 10.35 5.16 -3.09
CA VAL A 199 11.46 4.20 -3.08
C VAL A 199 11.92 3.91 -4.50
N ASN A 200 13.23 4.02 -4.73
CA ASN A 200 13.88 3.55 -5.94
C ASN A 200 15.19 2.83 -5.57
N LEU A 201 15.16 1.50 -5.53
CA LEU A 201 16.34 0.69 -5.18
C LEU A 201 17.42 0.69 -6.27
N ALA A 202 17.09 1.13 -7.49
CA ALA A 202 18.03 1.29 -8.60
C ALA A 202 18.85 2.60 -8.58
N HIS A 203 18.74 3.43 -7.53
CA HIS A 203 19.42 4.73 -7.49
C HIS A 203 20.88 4.60 -7.01
N PRO A 204 21.90 5.11 -7.74
CA PRO A 204 23.31 4.93 -7.40
C PRO A 204 23.87 5.91 -6.36
N ASP A 205 23.32 7.14 -6.28
CA ASP A 205 23.71 8.12 -5.25
C ASP A 205 23.52 7.56 -3.83
N ALA A 206 24.55 7.67 -3.00
CA ALA A 206 24.61 6.97 -1.71
C ALA A 206 23.52 7.40 -0.72
N GLU A 207 23.25 8.71 -0.61
CA GLU A 207 22.23 9.23 0.31
C GLU A 207 20.82 8.81 -0.13
N ARG A 208 20.54 8.85 -1.44
CA ARG A 208 19.27 8.35 -1.99
C ARG A 208 19.13 6.84 -1.91
N LYS A 209 20.19 6.07 -2.17
CA LYS A 209 20.19 4.59 -2.00
C LYS A 209 19.90 4.24 -0.53
N LYS A 210 20.55 4.92 0.42
CA LYS A 210 20.30 4.76 1.85
C LYS A 210 18.87 5.13 2.24
N GLN A 211 18.39 6.31 1.84
CA GLN A 211 17.02 6.76 2.14
C GLN A 211 15.95 5.83 1.56
N ALA A 212 16.14 5.31 0.35
CA ALA A 212 15.26 4.32 -0.26
C ALA A 212 15.33 2.96 0.47
N TYR A 213 16.54 2.47 0.77
CA TYR A 213 16.75 1.20 1.48
C TYR A 213 16.16 1.24 2.90
N ASP A 214 16.45 2.26 3.69
CA ASP A 214 15.97 2.38 5.08
C ASP A 214 14.44 2.43 5.11
N CYS A 215 13.82 3.09 4.12
CA CYS A 215 12.36 3.12 3.95
C CYS A 215 11.80 1.73 3.60
N PHE A 216 12.47 0.99 2.72
CA PHE A 216 12.09 -0.35 2.27
C PHE A 216 12.24 -1.42 3.37
N GLN A 217 13.41 -1.47 4.03
CA GLN A 217 13.68 -2.35 5.17
C GLN A 217 12.65 -2.12 6.28
N ASN A 218 12.33 -0.87 6.61
CA ASN A 218 11.37 -0.56 7.67
C ASN A 218 9.96 -1.10 7.38
N ASP A 219 9.54 -1.19 6.10
CA ASP A 219 8.25 -1.81 5.76
C ASP A 219 8.31 -3.34 5.84
N LEU A 220 9.41 -3.99 5.43
CA LEU A 220 9.59 -5.43 5.63
C LEU A 220 9.58 -5.81 7.12
N VAL A 221 10.23 -5.00 7.97
CA VAL A 221 10.20 -5.17 9.44
C VAL A 221 8.78 -4.98 9.99
N ARG A 222 7.99 -4.03 9.46
CA ARG A 222 6.57 -3.89 9.84
C ARG A 222 5.74 -5.09 9.38
N CYS A 223 5.94 -5.58 8.15
CA CYS A 223 5.26 -6.78 7.63
C CYS A 223 5.54 -8.00 8.51
N HIS A 224 6.81 -8.26 8.82
CA HIS A 224 7.22 -9.36 9.70
C HIS A 224 6.56 -9.24 11.09
N LYS A 225 6.58 -8.05 11.70
CA LYS A 225 5.94 -7.77 13.00
C LYS A 225 4.41 -7.94 13.01
N LEU A 226 3.75 -7.92 11.85
CA LEU A 226 2.30 -8.19 11.71
C LEU A 226 1.99 -9.63 11.24
N GLY A 227 2.99 -10.46 10.97
CA GLY A 227 2.81 -11.81 10.41
C GLY A 227 2.48 -11.83 8.91
N ILE A 228 2.65 -10.71 8.22
CA ILE A 228 2.43 -10.60 6.77
C ILE A 228 3.62 -11.25 6.04
N ARG A 229 3.34 -12.09 5.03
CA ARG A 229 4.36 -12.85 4.29
C ARG A 229 4.83 -12.16 3.01
N LEU A 230 3.97 -11.39 2.35
CA LEU A 230 4.25 -10.74 1.07
C LEU A 230 4.46 -9.23 1.25
N TYR A 231 5.26 -8.61 0.40
CA TYR A 231 5.38 -7.15 0.32
C TYR A 231 5.64 -6.73 -1.12
N ASN A 232 4.67 -6.03 -1.72
CA ASN A 232 4.72 -5.62 -3.12
C ASN A 232 5.41 -4.27 -3.30
N PHE A 233 6.22 -4.12 -4.35
CA PHE A 233 6.82 -2.85 -4.71
C PHE A 233 7.18 -2.77 -6.21
N HIS A 234 7.09 -1.56 -6.76
CA HIS A 234 7.64 -1.25 -8.08
C HIS A 234 9.18 -1.42 -8.04
N PRO A 235 9.82 -2.17 -8.96
CA PRO A 235 11.25 -2.48 -8.87
C PRO A 235 12.16 -1.24 -8.81
N GLY A 236 11.86 -0.23 -9.64
CA GLY A 236 12.56 1.05 -9.61
C GLY A 236 12.69 1.70 -10.99
N ASN A 237 13.67 2.60 -11.13
CA ASN A 237 13.99 3.25 -12.40
C ASN A 237 15.48 3.62 -12.51
N ALA A 238 16.05 3.36 -13.68
CA ALA A 238 17.42 3.65 -14.08
C ALA A 238 17.61 5.11 -14.56
N ASN A 239 16.85 6.10 -14.07
CA ASN A 239 16.99 7.50 -14.52
C ASN A 239 18.38 8.11 -14.24
N ALA A 240 19.20 7.49 -13.39
CA ALA A 240 20.50 7.97 -12.94
C ALA A 240 21.67 7.00 -13.20
N THR A 241 21.44 5.91 -13.94
CA THR A 241 22.38 4.78 -14.13
C THR A 241 22.01 4.01 -15.41
N THR A 242 22.75 2.98 -15.82
CA THR A 242 22.30 2.07 -16.88
C THR A 242 21.22 1.11 -16.36
N ARG A 243 20.45 0.49 -17.27
CA ARG A 243 19.45 -0.54 -16.92
C ARG A 243 20.10 -1.73 -16.18
N GLU A 244 21.23 -2.20 -16.66
CA GLU A 244 21.96 -3.35 -16.09
C GLU A 244 22.49 -3.06 -14.68
N GLU A 245 23.06 -1.88 -14.45
CA GLU A 245 23.46 -1.42 -13.11
C GLU A 245 22.24 -1.25 -12.21
N GLY A 246 21.16 -0.65 -12.70
CA GLY A 246 19.92 -0.48 -11.93
C GLY A 246 19.30 -1.81 -11.47
N ILE A 247 19.30 -2.82 -12.34
CA ILE A 247 18.87 -4.19 -12.03
C ILE A 247 19.75 -4.80 -10.92
N LYS A 248 21.07 -4.66 -11.02
CA LYS A 248 22.02 -5.13 -10.00
C LYS A 248 21.84 -4.41 -8.67
N LEU A 249 21.66 -3.09 -8.68
CA LEU A 249 21.39 -2.26 -7.50
C LEU A 249 20.08 -2.66 -6.80
N ILE A 250 19.03 -3.05 -7.54
CA ILE A 250 17.82 -3.63 -6.95
C ILE A 250 18.15 -4.96 -6.26
N ALA A 251 18.79 -5.89 -6.96
CA ALA A 251 19.12 -7.21 -6.40
C ALA A 251 20.07 -7.15 -5.18
N GLU A 252 21.07 -6.26 -5.18
CA GLU A 252 21.92 -5.97 -4.01
C GLU A 252 21.10 -5.55 -2.78
N ASN A 253 20.15 -4.62 -2.97
CA ASN A 253 19.30 -4.13 -1.89
C ASN A 253 18.31 -5.22 -1.43
N LEU A 254 17.85 -6.10 -2.32
CA LEU A 254 17.06 -7.28 -1.97
C LEU A 254 17.87 -8.28 -1.14
N ASN A 255 19.06 -8.69 -1.59
CA ASN A 255 19.91 -9.64 -0.86
C ASN A 255 20.24 -9.13 0.54
N ARG A 256 20.67 -7.86 0.66
CA ARG A 256 20.95 -7.22 1.96
C ARG A 256 19.72 -7.19 2.88
N ALA A 257 18.52 -6.98 2.34
CA ALA A 257 17.28 -7.06 3.13
C ALA A 257 16.87 -8.51 3.43
N HIS A 258 17.25 -9.49 2.59
CA HIS A 258 16.97 -10.91 2.80
C HIS A 258 17.90 -11.56 3.84
N GLU A 259 19.10 -11.00 4.04
CA GLU A 259 20.03 -11.33 5.12
C GLU A 259 19.60 -10.75 6.49
N ASP A 260 18.91 -9.60 6.48
CA ASP A 260 18.50 -8.89 7.69
C ASP A 260 17.44 -9.67 8.49
N PRO A 261 17.74 -10.14 9.72
CA PRO A 261 16.83 -10.97 10.51
C PRO A 261 15.60 -10.19 11.01
N GLU A 262 15.61 -8.85 11.07
CA GLU A 262 14.42 -8.08 11.43
C GLU A 262 13.31 -8.19 10.36
N THR A 263 13.67 -8.56 9.13
CA THR A 263 12.70 -8.78 8.03
C THR A 263 12.10 -10.20 8.04
N GLY A 264 12.58 -11.09 8.93
CA GLY A 264 12.10 -12.45 9.10
C GLY A 264 12.07 -13.26 7.81
N SER A 265 10.87 -13.71 7.41
CA SER A 265 10.63 -14.52 6.20
C SER A 265 9.75 -13.80 5.17
N VAL A 266 9.73 -12.46 5.17
CA VAL A 266 8.93 -11.68 4.20
C VAL A 266 9.50 -11.88 2.79
N ILE A 267 8.62 -12.21 1.84
CA ILE A 267 8.88 -12.34 0.42
C ILE A 267 8.72 -10.96 -0.22
N THR A 268 9.77 -10.48 -0.88
CA THR A 268 9.76 -9.22 -1.63
C THR A 268 9.18 -9.50 -3.02
N VAL A 269 8.01 -8.94 -3.30
CA VAL A 269 7.23 -9.16 -4.51
C VAL A 269 7.47 -8.00 -5.48
N LEU A 270 8.09 -8.30 -6.61
CA LEU A 270 8.41 -7.35 -7.69
C LEU A 270 7.19 -7.15 -8.57
N GLU A 271 6.74 -5.91 -8.76
CA GLU A 271 5.60 -5.64 -9.64
C GLU A 271 5.99 -5.48 -11.11
N THR A 272 5.17 -5.99 -12.03
CA THR A 272 5.21 -5.66 -13.46
C THR A 272 4.80 -4.21 -13.70
N MET A 273 5.52 -3.45 -14.54
CA MET A 273 5.32 -2.00 -14.69
C MET A 273 4.74 -1.58 -16.05
N ALA A 274 3.83 -0.60 -16.06
CA ALA A 274 3.19 -0.09 -17.28
C ALA A 274 4.11 0.53 -18.36
N SER A 275 5.32 0.96 -17.99
CA SER A 275 6.10 1.91 -18.79
C SER A 275 7.44 1.37 -19.26
N LEU A 276 7.66 1.38 -20.57
CA LEU A 276 8.98 1.20 -21.17
C LEU A 276 9.82 2.49 -21.10
N GLY A 277 11.14 2.35 -21.13
CA GLY A 277 12.10 3.46 -21.04
C GLY A 277 13.02 3.31 -19.82
N ASN A 278 12.96 4.27 -18.89
CA ASN A 278 13.84 4.29 -17.72
C ASN A 278 13.27 3.55 -16.50
N THR A 279 11.97 3.24 -16.47
CA THR A 279 11.39 2.33 -15.47
C THR A 279 11.92 0.92 -15.68
N ILE A 280 12.22 0.20 -14.59
CA ILE A 280 12.64 -1.21 -14.60
C ILE A 280 11.44 -2.08 -14.23
N GLY A 281 11.27 -3.22 -14.90
CA GLY A 281 10.13 -4.12 -14.74
C GLY A 281 9.05 -3.92 -15.81
N GLY A 282 9.33 -3.14 -16.85
CA GLY A 282 8.42 -2.91 -17.98
C GLY A 282 8.31 -4.09 -18.96
N THR A 283 9.16 -5.11 -18.78
CA THR A 283 9.10 -6.39 -19.50
C THR A 283 9.42 -7.53 -18.53
N PHE A 284 9.06 -8.77 -18.87
CA PHE A 284 9.35 -9.94 -18.03
C PHE A 284 10.86 -10.21 -17.88
N GLU A 285 11.69 -9.82 -18.87
CA GLU A 285 13.14 -9.95 -18.81
C GLU A 285 13.78 -9.02 -17.77
N ASP A 286 13.28 -7.80 -17.58
CA ASP A 286 13.74 -6.90 -16.49
C ASP A 286 13.53 -7.57 -15.12
N ILE A 287 12.37 -8.20 -14.91
CA ILE A 287 12.00 -8.89 -13.67
C ILE A 287 12.85 -10.16 -13.48
N SER A 288 12.96 -10.98 -14.53
CA SER A 288 13.77 -12.20 -14.52
C SER A 288 15.25 -11.90 -14.27
N ALA A 289 15.80 -10.82 -14.84
CA ALA A 289 17.17 -10.38 -14.60
C ALA A 289 17.41 -9.98 -13.14
N ILE A 290 16.47 -9.29 -12.48
CA ILE A 290 16.55 -9.03 -11.02
C ILE A 290 16.53 -10.35 -10.25
N ILE A 291 15.56 -11.22 -10.53
CA ILE A 291 15.43 -12.54 -9.89
C ILE A 291 16.66 -13.42 -10.14
N SER A 292 17.37 -13.25 -11.26
CA SER A 292 18.61 -13.98 -11.53
C SER A 292 19.71 -13.67 -10.51
N HIS A 293 19.84 -12.39 -10.11
CA HIS A 293 20.85 -11.86 -9.19
C HIS A 293 20.47 -11.94 -7.71
N VAL A 294 19.19 -12.16 -7.36
CA VAL A 294 18.80 -12.42 -5.97
C VAL A 294 19.43 -13.73 -5.47
N GLU A 295 19.82 -13.82 -4.20
CA GLU A 295 20.39 -15.04 -3.63
C GLU A 295 19.30 -15.93 -3.00
N ARG A 296 18.43 -15.33 -2.17
CA ARG A 296 17.31 -16.03 -1.53
C ARG A 296 16.11 -16.12 -2.48
N LYS A 297 16.16 -17.07 -3.41
CA LYS A 297 15.07 -17.36 -4.38
C LYS A 297 13.74 -17.74 -3.70
N ASP A 298 13.77 -18.16 -2.45
CA ASP A 298 12.61 -18.41 -1.58
C ASP A 298 11.98 -17.13 -0.99
N ARG A 299 12.69 -15.99 -1.06
CA ARG A 299 12.25 -14.68 -0.54
C ARG A 299 11.96 -13.64 -1.63
N VAL A 300 11.89 -14.04 -2.90
CA VAL A 300 11.47 -13.17 -4.01
C VAL A 300 10.28 -13.76 -4.76
N GLY A 301 9.39 -12.89 -5.22
CA GLY A 301 8.26 -13.24 -6.07
C GLY A 301 7.88 -12.08 -6.98
N VAL A 302 6.74 -12.21 -7.66
CA VAL A 302 6.23 -11.26 -8.66
C VAL A 302 4.74 -11.02 -8.44
N CYS A 303 4.32 -9.77 -8.58
CA CYS A 303 2.92 -9.37 -8.72
C CYS A 303 2.68 -9.02 -10.18
N LEU A 304 1.65 -9.63 -10.78
CA LEU A 304 1.20 -9.29 -12.13
C LEU A 304 0.06 -8.28 -12.01
N ASP A 305 0.30 -7.03 -12.43
CA ASP A 305 -0.75 -6.04 -12.60
C ASP A 305 -1.29 -6.08 -14.04
N THR A 306 -2.60 -6.34 -14.18
CA THR A 306 -3.23 -6.53 -15.49
C THR A 306 -3.24 -5.27 -16.35
N CYS A 307 -3.36 -4.07 -15.75
CA CYS A 307 -3.29 -2.79 -16.45
C CYS A 307 -1.86 -2.47 -16.89
N HIS A 308 -0.87 -2.77 -16.06
CA HIS A 308 0.54 -2.56 -16.32
C HIS A 308 1.04 -3.46 -17.46
N VAL A 309 0.78 -4.78 -17.42
CA VAL A 309 1.22 -5.65 -18.53
C VAL A 309 0.54 -5.26 -19.85
N PHE A 310 -0.73 -4.85 -19.81
CA PHE A 310 -1.46 -4.34 -20.98
C PHE A 310 -0.92 -3.00 -21.52
N ALA A 311 -0.58 -2.07 -20.62
CA ALA A 311 0.05 -0.80 -20.99
C ALA A 311 1.50 -0.98 -21.50
N ALA A 312 2.20 -2.03 -21.05
CA ALA A 312 3.51 -2.43 -21.57
C ALA A 312 3.41 -3.08 -22.97
N GLY A 313 2.40 -3.92 -23.20
CA GLY A 313 2.09 -4.49 -24.52
C GLY A 313 1.61 -5.95 -24.54
N TYR A 314 1.47 -6.59 -23.38
CA TYR A 314 0.98 -7.95 -23.24
C TYR A 314 -0.56 -7.98 -23.25
N ASP A 315 -1.17 -8.67 -24.21
CA ASP A 315 -2.63 -8.64 -24.41
C ASP A 315 -3.35 -9.77 -23.68
N LEU A 316 -4.25 -9.44 -22.75
CA LEU A 316 -4.99 -10.41 -21.91
C LEU A 316 -6.45 -10.65 -22.38
N ARG A 317 -6.87 -9.99 -23.48
CA ARG A 317 -8.30 -9.81 -23.81
C ARG A 317 -9.00 -11.03 -24.37
N THR A 318 -8.28 -11.94 -25.02
CA THR A 318 -8.85 -13.21 -25.54
C THR A 318 -8.20 -14.40 -24.84
N PRO A 319 -8.86 -15.58 -24.80
CA PRO A 319 -8.27 -16.78 -24.19
C PRO A 319 -6.91 -17.14 -24.79
N GLU A 320 -6.74 -16.95 -26.10
CA GLU A 320 -5.49 -17.24 -26.82
C GLU A 320 -4.38 -16.24 -26.44
N SER A 321 -4.71 -14.94 -26.38
CA SER A 321 -3.73 -13.91 -26.02
C SER A 321 -3.33 -14.02 -24.55
N TYR A 322 -4.29 -14.28 -23.67
CA TYR A 322 -4.07 -14.57 -22.25
C TYR A 322 -3.18 -15.80 -22.06
N ALA A 323 -3.46 -16.91 -22.74
CA ALA A 323 -2.66 -18.13 -22.64
C ALA A 323 -1.21 -17.91 -23.11
N GLU A 324 -1.01 -17.16 -24.20
CA GLU A 324 0.33 -16.81 -24.70
C GLU A 324 1.09 -15.90 -23.72
N VAL A 325 0.45 -14.88 -23.13
CA VAL A 325 1.10 -14.02 -22.10
C VAL A 325 1.47 -14.83 -20.86
N MET A 326 0.59 -15.69 -20.36
CA MET A 326 0.87 -16.54 -19.20
C MET A 326 1.94 -17.60 -19.50
N LYS A 327 2.06 -18.05 -20.76
CA LYS A 327 3.16 -18.90 -21.22
C LYS A 327 4.49 -18.13 -21.26
N GLN A 328 4.52 -16.91 -21.82
CA GLN A 328 5.70 -16.06 -21.82
C GLN A 328 6.18 -15.73 -20.40
N PHE A 329 5.25 -15.53 -19.46
CA PHE A 329 5.59 -15.37 -18.05
C PHE A 329 6.30 -16.62 -17.48
N ASP A 330 5.80 -17.83 -17.77
CA ASP A 330 6.40 -19.09 -17.30
C ASP A 330 7.77 -19.36 -17.95
N ASP A 331 7.91 -19.12 -19.25
CA ASP A 331 9.17 -19.30 -19.99
C ASP A 331 10.28 -18.34 -19.52
N ILE A 332 9.93 -17.08 -19.18
CA ILE A 332 10.91 -16.02 -18.88
C ILE A 332 11.17 -15.88 -17.37
N ILE A 333 10.14 -15.96 -16.54
CA ILE A 333 10.22 -15.81 -15.07
C ILE A 333 10.01 -17.16 -14.38
N GLY A 334 8.94 -17.87 -14.76
CA GLY A 334 8.45 -19.08 -14.11
C GLY A 334 7.31 -18.79 -13.13
N LEU A 335 6.16 -19.44 -13.32
CA LEU A 335 4.93 -19.28 -12.54
C LEU A 335 5.13 -19.53 -11.04
N LYS A 336 6.14 -20.32 -10.65
CA LYS A 336 6.58 -20.51 -9.25
C LYS A 336 6.92 -19.22 -8.49
N TYR A 337 7.18 -18.11 -9.20
CA TYR A 337 7.41 -16.80 -8.59
C TYR A 337 6.17 -15.90 -8.61
N LEU A 338 5.08 -16.26 -9.30
CA LEU A 338 3.84 -15.50 -9.24
C LEU A 338 3.21 -15.70 -7.85
N MET A 339 3.10 -14.61 -7.09
CA MET A 339 2.66 -14.65 -5.68
C MET A 339 1.36 -13.88 -5.45
N ALA A 340 0.99 -12.99 -6.36
CA ALA A 340 -0.12 -12.06 -6.22
C ALA A 340 -0.50 -11.45 -7.57
N LEU A 341 -1.68 -10.82 -7.63
CA LEU A 341 -2.13 -10.05 -8.78
C LEU A 341 -2.71 -8.70 -8.33
N HIS A 342 -2.44 -7.65 -9.09
CA HIS A 342 -3.25 -6.45 -9.07
C HIS A 342 -4.24 -6.51 -10.24
N VAL A 343 -5.52 -6.42 -9.94
CA VAL A 343 -6.62 -6.67 -10.88
C VAL A 343 -7.22 -5.33 -11.28
N ASN A 344 -6.69 -4.76 -12.35
CA ASN A 344 -6.97 -3.41 -12.82
C ASN A 344 -7.28 -3.41 -14.32
N ASP A 345 -8.40 -2.81 -14.72
CA ASP A 345 -8.64 -2.49 -16.14
C ASP A 345 -7.83 -1.24 -16.53
N SER A 346 -7.66 -0.95 -17.81
CA SER A 346 -6.88 0.20 -18.29
C SER A 346 -7.75 1.23 -18.98
N LYS A 347 -7.70 2.49 -18.53
CA LYS A 347 -8.30 3.61 -19.29
C LYS A 347 -7.55 3.88 -20.61
N ALA A 348 -6.37 3.30 -20.81
CA ALA A 348 -5.53 3.53 -21.97
C ALA A 348 -5.43 2.26 -22.86
N PRO A 349 -5.26 2.40 -24.19
CA PRO A 349 -5.16 1.24 -25.07
C PRO A 349 -3.88 0.42 -24.85
N LEU A 350 -3.87 -0.80 -25.38
CA LEU A 350 -2.72 -1.71 -25.44
C LEU A 350 -1.44 -0.97 -25.91
N ALA A 351 -0.31 -1.25 -25.27
CA ALA A 351 0.99 -0.64 -25.57
C ALA A 351 0.97 0.91 -25.58
N SER A 352 0.14 1.53 -24.73
CA SER A 352 0.10 2.99 -24.55
C SER A 352 1.22 3.55 -23.65
N HIS A 353 1.84 2.67 -22.86
CA HIS A 353 2.80 3.00 -21.80
C HIS A 353 2.27 4.06 -20.82
N ARG A 354 1.04 3.84 -20.35
CA ARG A 354 0.36 4.67 -19.35
C ARG A 354 -0.29 3.77 -18.29
N ASP A 355 0.28 3.80 -17.08
CA ASP A 355 -0.48 3.52 -15.85
C ASP A 355 -1.65 4.52 -15.79
N LEU A 356 -2.88 3.99 -15.89
CA LEU A 356 -4.16 4.68 -15.73
C LEU A 356 -5.29 3.66 -15.47
N HIS A 357 -5.50 3.25 -14.22
CA HIS A 357 -6.47 2.21 -13.88
C HIS A 357 -7.93 2.61 -14.18
N ALA A 358 -8.73 1.69 -14.72
CA ALA A 358 -10.18 1.77 -14.95
C ALA A 358 -10.91 0.78 -14.02
N ARG A 359 -12.25 0.86 -13.97
CA ARG A 359 -13.09 -0.13 -13.26
C ARG A 359 -13.18 -1.41 -14.11
N ILE A 360 -13.35 -2.55 -13.47
CA ILE A 360 -13.44 -3.87 -14.13
C ILE A 360 -14.49 -3.85 -15.24
N GLY A 361 -14.07 -4.18 -16.47
CA GLY A 361 -14.93 -4.20 -17.66
C GLY A 361 -15.12 -2.85 -18.37
N THR A 362 -14.78 -1.73 -17.74
CA THR A 362 -15.00 -0.37 -18.29
C THR A 362 -13.85 0.14 -19.16
N GLY A 363 -12.67 -0.46 -19.08
CA GLY A 363 -11.49 0.00 -19.81
C GLY A 363 -11.27 -0.73 -21.13
N TYR A 364 -10.03 -0.66 -21.61
CA TYR A 364 -9.59 -1.29 -22.85
C TYR A 364 -9.27 -2.78 -22.73
N LEU A 365 -9.20 -3.34 -21.50
CA LEU A 365 -9.15 -4.79 -21.29
C LEU A 365 -10.56 -5.39 -21.42
N GLY A 366 -11.56 -4.78 -20.79
CA GLY A 366 -12.95 -5.26 -20.84
C GLY A 366 -13.18 -6.56 -20.08
N LEU A 367 -14.43 -7.01 -20.03
CA LEU A 367 -14.87 -8.05 -19.09
C LEU A 367 -14.20 -9.41 -19.33
N ARG A 368 -13.99 -9.80 -20.60
CA ARG A 368 -13.37 -11.08 -20.99
C ARG A 368 -11.95 -11.27 -20.43
N ALA A 369 -11.16 -10.20 -20.29
CA ALA A 369 -9.82 -10.30 -19.70
C ALA A 369 -9.87 -10.78 -18.24
N PHE A 370 -10.89 -10.35 -17.49
CA PHE A 370 -11.09 -10.75 -16.10
C PHE A 370 -11.76 -12.11 -15.98
N TYR A 371 -12.66 -12.46 -16.91
CA TYR A 371 -13.16 -13.82 -17.04
C TYR A 371 -12.03 -14.85 -17.24
N ASN A 372 -11.07 -14.56 -18.13
CA ASN A 372 -9.88 -15.40 -18.34
C ASN A 372 -9.07 -15.55 -17.04
N LEU A 373 -8.96 -14.47 -16.25
CA LEU A 373 -8.17 -14.41 -15.03
C LEU A 373 -8.77 -15.24 -13.87
N VAL A 374 -10.09 -15.11 -13.62
CA VAL A 374 -10.73 -15.77 -12.47
C VAL A 374 -10.98 -17.27 -12.68
N ASN A 375 -11.07 -17.70 -13.94
CA ASN A 375 -11.22 -19.10 -14.32
C ASN A 375 -9.86 -19.82 -14.51
N ASP A 376 -8.72 -19.14 -14.31
CA ASP A 376 -7.40 -19.78 -14.29
C ASP A 376 -7.11 -20.38 -12.91
N GLU A 377 -7.29 -21.70 -12.78
CA GLU A 377 -7.05 -22.46 -11.55
C GLU A 377 -5.61 -22.27 -10.99
N ARG A 378 -4.64 -21.90 -11.83
CA ARG A 378 -3.25 -21.63 -11.41
C ARG A 378 -3.13 -20.40 -10.51
N LEU A 379 -4.14 -19.52 -10.52
CA LEU A 379 -4.20 -18.28 -9.73
C LEU A 379 -5.08 -18.42 -8.47
N HIS A 380 -5.75 -19.55 -8.28
CA HIS A 380 -6.64 -19.77 -7.14
C HIS A 380 -5.84 -19.75 -5.83
N GLY A 381 -6.42 -19.17 -4.79
CA GLY A 381 -5.72 -18.88 -3.54
C GLY A 381 -4.68 -17.75 -3.60
N MET A 382 -4.30 -17.18 -4.75
CA MET A 382 -3.43 -15.99 -4.77
C MET A 382 -4.22 -14.73 -4.40
N PRO A 383 -3.64 -13.77 -3.64
CA PRO A 383 -4.28 -12.48 -3.38
C PRO A 383 -4.40 -11.65 -4.66
N MET A 384 -5.65 -11.39 -5.05
CA MET A 384 -6.09 -10.54 -6.15
C MET A 384 -6.57 -9.20 -5.58
N VAL A 385 -5.91 -8.10 -5.94
CA VAL A 385 -6.13 -6.77 -5.34
C VAL A 385 -6.61 -5.78 -6.39
N LEU A 386 -7.81 -5.23 -6.22
CA LEU A 386 -8.30 -4.08 -6.96
C LEU A 386 -7.57 -2.80 -6.51
N GLU A 387 -7.01 -2.06 -7.46
CA GLU A 387 -6.61 -0.66 -7.30
C GLU A 387 -7.43 0.26 -8.22
N THR A 388 -8.66 -0.17 -8.50
CA THR A 388 -9.63 0.45 -9.40
C THR A 388 -10.16 1.79 -8.84
N PRO A 389 -10.58 2.72 -9.71
CA PRO A 389 -10.95 4.08 -9.31
C PRO A 389 -12.34 4.16 -8.66
N VAL A 390 -12.35 4.36 -7.34
CA VAL A 390 -13.56 4.60 -6.52
C VAL A 390 -14.05 6.05 -6.51
N ASP A 391 -13.42 6.96 -7.27
CA ASP A 391 -13.93 8.33 -7.45
C ASP A 391 -15.38 8.30 -7.95
N SER A 392 -16.27 8.93 -7.19
CA SER A 392 -17.67 9.17 -7.54
C SER A 392 -18.05 10.64 -7.30
N VAL A 393 -19.21 11.07 -7.78
CA VAL A 393 -19.67 12.46 -7.77
C VAL A 393 -21.10 12.51 -7.21
N ASP A 394 -21.33 13.34 -6.19
CA ASP A 394 -22.67 13.50 -5.62
C ASP A 394 -23.56 14.39 -6.50
N ALA A 395 -24.86 14.49 -6.16
CA ALA A 395 -25.83 15.31 -6.88
C ALA A 395 -25.49 16.83 -6.91
N ASN A 396 -24.52 17.29 -6.12
CA ASN A 396 -24.04 18.67 -6.06
C ASN A 396 -22.74 18.86 -6.87
N GLY A 397 -22.25 17.84 -7.57
CA GLY A 397 -20.97 17.87 -8.29
C GLY A 397 -19.73 17.68 -7.40
N LYS A 398 -19.89 17.33 -6.12
CA LYS A 398 -18.79 17.13 -5.18
C LYS A 398 -18.25 15.71 -5.31
N LYS A 399 -16.92 15.58 -5.45
CA LYS A 399 -16.24 14.29 -5.46
C LYS A 399 -16.18 13.62 -4.09
N PHE A 400 -16.31 12.30 -4.06
CA PHE A 400 -16.10 11.44 -2.90
C PHE A 400 -15.62 10.05 -3.32
N GLU A 401 -15.10 9.24 -2.40
CA GLU A 401 -14.75 7.84 -2.65
C GLU A 401 -15.96 6.94 -2.35
N ASP A 402 -16.51 6.27 -3.37
CA ASP A 402 -17.56 5.27 -3.20
C ASP A 402 -16.96 3.86 -3.07
N LYS A 403 -16.86 3.36 -1.84
CA LYS A 403 -16.34 2.02 -1.56
C LYS A 403 -17.30 0.88 -1.96
N SER A 404 -18.55 1.19 -2.32
CA SER A 404 -19.46 0.19 -2.87
C SER A 404 -19.11 -0.22 -4.31
N ILE A 405 -18.28 0.55 -5.01
CA ILE A 405 -17.70 0.15 -6.31
C ILE A 405 -16.85 -1.12 -6.12
N TRP A 406 -15.91 -1.12 -5.17
CA TRP A 406 -15.08 -2.31 -4.89
C TRP A 406 -15.93 -3.51 -4.45
N ALA A 407 -16.97 -3.30 -3.63
CA ALA A 407 -17.86 -4.39 -3.21
C ALA A 407 -18.59 -5.04 -4.40
N ARG A 408 -19.06 -4.23 -5.36
CA ARG A 408 -19.64 -4.73 -6.62
C ARG A 408 -18.61 -5.41 -7.52
N GLU A 409 -17.41 -4.84 -7.67
CA GLU A 409 -16.34 -5.43 -8.49
C GLU A 409 -15.85 -6.78 -7.94
N ILE A 410 -15.69 -6.92 -6.62
CA ILE A 410 -15.33 -8.18 -5.96
C ILE A 410 -16.40 -9.24 -6.23
N LYS A 411 -17.67 -8.92 -5.98
CA LYS A 411 -18.80 -9.82 -6.19
C LYS A 411 -18.97 -10.21 -7.66
N MET A 412 -18.78 -9.27 -8.58
CA MET A 412 -18.80 -9.54 -10.02
C MET A 412 -17.67 -10.49 -10.44
N LEU A 413 -16.44 -10.29 -9.95
CA LEU A 413 -15.31 -11.20 -10.22
C LEU A 413 -15.56 -12.61 -9.68
N GLU A 414 -16.26 -12.77 -8.56
CA GLU A 414 -16.72 -14.07 -8.08
C GLU A 414 -17.80 -14.69 -8.98
N GLN A 415 -18.76 -13.89 -9.46
CA GLN A 415 -19.84 -14.33 -10.36
C GLN A 415 -19.35 -14.73 -11.75
N LEU A 416 -18.20 -14.23 -12.20
CA LEU A 416 -17.57 -14.63 -13.47
C LEU A 416 -16.97 -16.05 -13.45
N VAL A 417 -16.86 -16.70 -12.30
CA VAL A 417 -16.34 -18.08 -12.20
C VAL A 417 -17.38 -19.08 -12.74
N GLY A 418 -17.03 -19.78 -13.81
CA GLY A 418 -17.91 -20.77 -14.46
C GLY A 418 -19.10 -20.18 -15.23
N MET A 419 -19.19 -18.86 -15.39
CA MET A 419 -20.24 -18.20 -16.18
C MET A 419 -20.07 -18.48 -17.67
N ASP A 420 -21.16 -18.74 -18.39
CA ASP A 420 -21.10 -18.90 -19.86
C ASP A 420 -20.92 -17.53 -20.55
N VAL A 421 -19.77 -17.33 -21.18
CA VAL A 421 -19.45 -16.11 -21.95
C VAL A 421 -20.34 -15.89 -23.18
N GLU A 422 -21.02 -16.94 -23.64
CA GLU A 422 -21.99 -16.85 -24.72
C GLU A 422 -23.45 -16.68 -24.23
N SER A 423 -23.68 -16.61 -22.91
CA SER A 423 -25.00 -16.27 -22.34
C SER A 423 -25.41 -14.82 -22.57
N ASP A 424 -26.72 -14.57 -22.61
CA ASP A 424 -27.27 -13.21 -22.70
C ASP A 424 -26.92 -12.35 -21.46
N GLU A 425 -26.77 -12.98 -20.29
CA GLU A 425 -26.39 -12.32 -19.03
C GLU A 425 -24.95 -11.78 -19.10
N PHE A 426 -23.97 -12.61 -19.49
CA PHE A 426 -22.59 -12.16 -19.68
C PHE A 426 -22.50 -11.06 -20.76
N LYS A 427 -23.23 -11.22 -21.86
CA LYS A 427 -23.20 -10.27 -22.99
C LYS A 427 -23.78 -8.90 -22.64
N GLU A 428 -24.90 -8.84 -21.91
CA GLU A 428 -25.46 -7.56 -21.48
C GLU A 428 -24.64 -6.91 -20.36
N LEU A 429 -24.00 -7.69 -19.48
CA LEU A 429 -23.04 -7.19 -18.50
C LEU A 429 -21.78 -6.61 -19.16
N GLU A 430 -21.18 -7.34 -20.10
CA GLU A 430 -20.04 -6.88 -20.90
C GLU A 430 -20.37 -5.58 -21.64
N LYS A 431 -21.52 -5.53 -22.31
CA LYS A 431 -22.01 -4.34 -23.02
C LYS A 431 -22.21 -3.16 -22.07
N THR A 432 -22.90 -3.36 -20.94
CA THR A 432 -23.21 -2.29 -19.96
C THR A 432 -21.93 -1.65 -19.40
N LEU A 433 -20.95 -2.47 -19.02
CA LEU A 433 -19.67 -1.97 -18.50
C LEU A 433 -18.85 -1.28 -19.60
N HIS A 434 -18.89 -1.80 -20.82
CA HIS A 434 -18.26 -1.16 -21.97
C HIS A 434 -18.89 0.21 -22.27
N GLU A 435 -20.21 0.35 -22.19
CA GLU A 435 -20.91 1.62 -22.35
C GLU A 435 -20.57 2.62 -21.21
N GLU A 436 -20.54 2.20 -19.94
CA GLU A 436 -20.15 3.08 -18.80
C GLU A 436 -18.78 3.73 -19.02
N GLY A 437 -17.81 2.97 -19.53
CA GLY A 437 -16.44 3.44 -19.70
C GLY A 437 -16.14 4.24 -20.97
N GLU A 438 -17.08 4.35 -21.93
CA GLU A 438 -16.82 4.85 -23.28
C GLU A 438 -16.17 6.24 -23.30
N GLY A 439 -16.76 7.21 -22.61
CA GLY A 439 -16.25 8.58 -22.56
C GLY A 439 -14.85 8.72 -21.94
N GLU A 440 -14.46 7.84 -21.01
CA GLU A 440 -13.09 7.80 -20.49
C GLU A 440 -12.13 7.17 -21.50
N ARG A 441 -12.52 6.09 -22.19
CA ARG A 441 -11.72 5.47 -23.24
C ARG A 441 -11.47 6.43 -24.39
N GLU A 442 -12.50 7.11 -24.91
CA GLU A 442 -12.34 8.17 -25.93
C GLU A 442 -11.38 9.27 -25.47
N ARG A 443 -11.60 9.81 -24.26
CA ARG A 443 -10.84 10.94 -23.72
C ARG A 443 -9.36 10.59 -23.51
N ILE A 444 -9.03 9.36 -23.11
CA ILE A 444 -7.65 8.91 -22.90
C ILE A 444 -7.02 8.39 -24.20
N GLY A 445 -7.73 7.61 -25.01
CA GLY A 445 -7.28 7.14 -26.32
C GLY A 445 -6.88 8.31 -27.23
N GLY A 446 -7.76 9.31 -27.37
CA GLY A 446 -7.45 10.53 -28.11
C GLY A 446 -6.25 11.32 -27.56
N GLN A 447 -5.90 11.21 -26.28
CA GLN A 447 -4.64 11.78 -25.77
C GLN A 447 -3.42 10.96 -26.21
N VAL A 448 -3.53 9.63 -26.19
CA VAL A 448 -2.47 8.72 -26.64
C VAL A 448 -2.19 8.94 -28.13
N ASP A 449 -3.22 9.06 -28.96
CA ASP A 449 -3.03 9.26 -30.40
C ASP A 449 -2.49 10.66 -30.73
N ARG A 450 -2.97 11.71 -30.04
CA ARG A 450 -2.36 13.05 -30.13
C ARG A 450 -0.88 13.05 -29.68
N LYS A 451 -0.48 12.18 -28.75
CA LYS A 451 0.93 11.98 -28.37
C LYS A 451 1.70 11.23 -29.46
N LYS A 452 1.20 10.08 -29.94
CA LYS A 452 1.82 9.30 -31.05
C LYS A 452 2.07 10.18 -32.29
N VAL A 453 1.08 10.97 -32.71
CA VAL A 453 1.19 11.92 -33.84
C VAL A 453 2.18 13.08 -33.58
N LYS A 454 2.40 13.46 -32.32
CA LYS A 454 3.40 14.47 -31.95
C LYS A 454 4.81 13.88 -31.97
N ASP A 455 4.99 12.70 -31.39
CA ASP A 455 6.30 12.06 -31.22
C ASP A 455 6.83 11.50 -32.55
N ALA A 456 5.94 11.16 -33.50
CA ALA A 456 6.28 10.80 -34.87
C ALA A 456 6.70 11.98 -35.78
N LYS A 457 6.54 13.25 -35.35
CA LYS A 457 6.97 14.40 -36.15
C LYS A 457 8.47 14.66 -35.98
N PRO A 458 9.22 14.92 -37.06
CA PRO A 458 10.65 15.20 -36.97
C PRO A 458 10.90 16.44 -36.10
N LYS A 459 11.79 16.29 -35.11
CA LYS A 459 12.19 17.39 -34.21
C LYS A 459 12.92 18.44 -35.04
N ALA A 460 12.24 19.56 -35.31
CA ALA A 460 12.82 20.67 -36.07
C ALA A 460 14.13 21.14 -35.42
N ALA A 461 15.20 21.22 -36.23
CA ALA A 461 16.52 21.57 -35.73
C ALA A 461 16.51 22.95 -35.06
N GLY A 462 16.78 22.98 -33.76
CA GLY A 462 16.75 24.22 -32.99
C GLY A 462 17.78 25.22 -33.51
N LYS A 463 17.32 26.41 -33.94
CA LYS A 463 18.22 27.52 -34.29
C LYS A 463 19.14 27.80 -33.10
N LYS A 464 20.44 27.50 -33.23
CA LYS A 464 21.47 28.01 -32.33
C LYS A 464 21.37 29.54 -32.34
N ARG A 465 20.83 30.10 -31.26
CA ARG A 465 20.86 31.55 -31.02
C ARG A 465 22.30 31.91 -30.70
N VAL A 466 23.01 32.44 -31.70
CA VAL A 466 24.35 33.01 -31.51
C VAL A 466 24.26 34.03 -30.38
N LYS A 467 25.24 33.99 -29.49
CA LYS A 467 25.34 34.86 -28.33
C LYS A 467 26.62 35.65 -28.48
N ASP A 468 26.51 36.79 -29.12
CA ASP A 468 27.63 37.71 -29.30
C ASP A 468 28.19 38.11 -27.93
N LYS A 469 29.50 38.29 -27.91
CA LYS A 469 30.26 38.76 -26.75
C LYS A 469 30.85 40.11 -27.11
N ASP A 470 30.37 41.14 -26.45
CA ASP A 470 31.12 42.36 -26.24
C ASP A 470 31.35 42.55 -24.73
N VAL A 471 32.37 43.33 -24.39
CA VAL A 471 32.92 43.57 -23.04
C VAL A 471 32.99 45.10 -22.86
N GLU A 472 33.41 45.58 -21.68
CA GLU A 472 33.60 47.00 -21.31
C GLU A 472 32.27 47.75 -21.01
N GLU A 473 32.16 48.61 -19.98
CA GLU A 473 33.00 48.81 -18.79
C GLU A 473 32.14 49.30 -17.58
N GLU A 474 32.73 49.89 -16.54
CA GLU A 474 32.08 50.24 -15.25
C GLU A 474 31.16 51.48 -15.30
N GLY A 475 30.21 51.61 -14.36
CA GLY A 475 29.43 52.85 -14.17
C GLY A 475 28.24 52.82 -13.19
N ALA A 476 28.47 53.32 -11.97
CA ALA A 476 27.53 54.01 -11.05
C ALA A 476 26.03 53.58 -10.89
N GLU A 477 25.74 53.04 -9.70
CA GLU A 477 24.72 53.48 -8.71
C GLU A 477 23.17 53.56 -8.93
N GLU A 478 22.50 53.48 -7.77
CA GLU A 478 21.15 53.96 -7.37
C GLU A 478 19.82 53.20 -7.70
N VAL A 479 19.09 52.94 -6.60
CA VAL A 479 17.63 52.89 -6.38
C VAL A 479 16.71 52.02 -7.26
N LYS A 480 16.20 50.94 -6.64
CA LYS A 480 14.93 50.27 -7.00
C LYS A 480 13.80 50.65 -6.03
N PRO A 481 12.58 50.91 -6.54
CA PRO A 481 11.35 50.59 -5.81
C PRO A 481 10.64 49.33 -6.38
N LYS A 482 9.78 48.73 -5.56
CA LYS A 482 9.10 47.45 -5.84
C LYS A 482 7.91 47.64 -6.81
N ARG A 483 7.71 46.68 -7.72
CA ARG A 483 6.51 46.64 -8.59
C ARG A 483 5.51 45.60 -8.07
N ALA A 484 4.37 46.06 -7.55
CA ALA A 484 3.23 45.22 -7.19
C ALA A 484 2.31 44.98 -8.41
N ALA A 485 1.44 43.97 -8.32
CA ALA A 485 0.58 43.54 -9.43
C ALA A 485 -0.64 44.44 -9.67
N LEU A 486 -1.18 44.43 -10.89
CA LEU A 486 -2.51 44.97 -11.19
C LEU A 486 -3.19 44.18 -12.31
N LYS A 487 -4.49 43.91 -12.14
CA LYS A 487 -5.34 43.15 -13.07
C LYS A 487 -5.78 44.02 -14.24
N ARG A 488 -5.96 43.45 -15.44
CA ARG A 488 -6.69 44.10 -16.53
C ARG A 488 -8.20 43.91 -16.36
N LYS A 489 -8.96 44.99 -16.50
CA LYS A 489 -10.37 44.97 -16.93
C LYS A 489 -10.43 45.28 -18.42
N ALA A 490 -11.47 44.79 -19.09
CA ALA A 490 -12.00 45.34 -20.33
C ALA A 490 -13.52 45.61 -20.12
N ALA A 491 -14.13 46.46 -20.94
CA ALA A 491 -15.52 46.90 -20.74
C ALA A 491 -16.23 47.19 -22.06
N ALA A 492 -17.56 47.07 -22.07
CA ALA A 492 -18.47 47.53 -23.13
C ALA A 492 -19.84 47.96 -22.54
N LYS A 493 -20.57 48.82 -23.24
CA LYS A 493 -21.88 49.44 -22.89
C LYS A 493 -22.52 49.98 -24.19
N LYS A 494 -23.80 50.33 -24.32
CA LYS A 494 -25.00 50.38 -23.43
C LYS A 494 -26.24 50.09 -24.35
N VAL A 495 -27.44 50.44 -23.87
CA VAL A 495 -28.72 50.58 -24.61
C VAL A 495 -29.43 49.22 -24.75
N GLU A 496 -30.59 48.95 -24.12
CA GLU A 496 -31.97 49.53 -24.26
C GLU A 496 -32.64 49.14 -25.59
N SER A 497 -33.94 48.82 -25.64
CA SER A 497 -34.98 48.80 -24.59
C SER A 497 -36.19 47.89 -24.91
N ASP A 498 -37.09 47.79 -23.92
CA ASP A 498 -38.56 47.65 -24.01
C ASP A 498 -39.29 46.31 -24.30
N GLU A 499 -40.55 46.36 -23.81
CA GLU A 499 -41.77 45.55 -24.01
C GLU A 499 -42.00 44.23 -23.23
N GLU A 500 -43.25 44.13 -22.75
CA GLU A 500 -43.85 43.11 -21.89
C GLU A 500 -44.77 42.19 -22.71
N ALA A 501 -44.97 40.94 -22.27
CA ALA A 501 -46.13 40.11 -22.64
C ALA A 501 -46.31 38.93 -21.66
N ASP A 502 -47.56 38.52 -21.43
CA ASP A 502 -47.97 37.58 -20.38
C ASP A 502 -48.14 36.10 -20.82
N ASP A 503 -48.28 35.25 -19.79
CA ASP A 503 -49.14 34.06 -19.67
C ASP A 503 -48.92 32.71 -20.42
N ASP A 504 -49.25 31.66 -19.65
CA ASP A 504 -49.79 30.33 -20.01
C ASP A 504 -49.12 29.46 -21.11
N LYS A 505 -48.27 28.51 -20.68
CA LYS A 505 -48.71 27.11 -20.43
C LYS A 505 -47.67 26.17 -19.81
#